data_AF-A0A9E4B3G1-F1
#
_entry.id   AF-A0A9E4B3G1-F1
#
_cell.length_a   1.000
_cell.length_b   1.000
_cell.length_c   1.000
_cell.angle_alpha   90.00
_cell.angle_beta   90.00
_cell.angle_gamma   90.00
#
_symmetry.space_group_name_H-M   'P 1'
#
loop_
_entity.id
_entity.type
_entity.pdbx_description
1 polymer ?
#
loop_
_entity_poly.entity_id
_entity_poly.type
_entity_poly.pdbx_seq_one_letter_code
_entity_poly.pdbx_strand_id
1 'polypeptide(L)'
;KTNMRFGYRLTEVTSGQSAFVAEPEKALLDLLYGVPGADKVAYLQELRLDFEALRIDRLASFAETSGVPKLKRAAKRIHQLSREPQVFQRL
;
A
#
# COMPACT_ATOMS: atom_id res chain seq x y z
N LYS A 1 -7.20 -21.79 -3.07
CA LYS A 1 -7.75 -20.69 -3.89
C LYS A 1 -7.48 -19.39 -3.14
N THR A 2 -6.55 -18.56 -3.61
CA THR A 2 -6.30 -17.22 -3.04
C THR A 2 -7.56 -16.39 -3.25
N ASN A 3 -8.18 -15.89 -2.18
CA ASN A 3 -9.33 -14.99 -2.26
C ASN A 3 -8.91 -13.75 -3.05
N MET A 4 -9.27 -13.65 -4.34
CA MET A 4 -8.85 -12.55 -5.23
C MET A 4 -9.36 -11.16 -4.81
N ARG A 5 -10.17 -11.06 -3.75
CA ARG A 5 -10.80 -9.83 -3.27
C ARG A 5 -10.25 -9.31 -1.93
N PHE A 6 -9.11 -9.79 -1.44
CA PHE A 6 -8.52 -9.20 -0.23
C PHE A 6 -8.18 -7.72 -0.45
N GLY A 7 -8.46 -6.89 0.55
CA GLY A 7 -8.18 -5.46 0.50
C GLY A 7 -9.06 -4.66 -0.46
N TYR A 8 -10.24 -5.17 -0.82
CA TYR A 8 -11.29 -4.38 -1.48
C TYR A 8 -12.51 -4.23 -0.56
N ARG A 9 -13.16 -3.07 -0.63
CA ARG A 9 -14.40 -2.75 0.09
C ARG A 9 -15.48 -2.34 -0.91
N LEU A 10 -16.69 -2.88 -0.74
CA LEU A 10 -17.85 -2.39 -1.47
C LEU A 10 -18.19 -0.99 -0.98
N THR A 11 -18.11 -0.01 -1.88
CA THR A 11 -18.31 1.42 -1.58
C THR A 11 -19.35 1.97 -2.55
N GLU A 12 -20.31 2.73 -2.05
CA GLU A 12 -21.23 3.48 -2.90
C GLU A 12 -20.45 4.62 -3.59
N VAL A 13 -20.46 4.62 -4.92
CA VAL A 13 -19.69 5.58 -5.73
C VAL A 13 -20.58 6.67 -6.33
N THR A 14 -21.88 6.38 -6.45
CA THR A 14 -22.94 7.33 -6.80
C THR A 14 -24.26 6.74 -6.34
N SER A 15 -25.32 7.55 -6.30
CA SER A 15 -26.64 7.17 -5.78
C SER A 15 -27.12 5.85 -6.39
N GLY A 16 -27.21 4.80 -5.57
CA GLY A 16 -27.71 3.48 -5.97
C GLY A 16 -26.72 2.63 -6.77
N GLN A 17 -25.46 3.04 -6.90
CA GLN A 17 -24.40 2.26 -7.55
C GLN A 17 -23.21 2.06 -6.61
N SER A 18 -22.77 0.80 -6.49
CA SER A 18 -21.62 0.44 -5.66
C SER A 18 -20.54 -0.26 -6.48
N ALA A 19 -19.29 -0.06 -6.07
CA ALA A 19 -18.13 -0.71 -6.65
C ALA A 19 -17.20 -1.26 -5.56
N PHE A 20 -16.45 -2.31 -5.89
CA PHE A 20 -15.36 -2.76 -5.03
C PHE A 20 -14.16 -1.84 -5.23
N VAL A 21 -13.87 -1.01 -4.24
CA VAL A 21 -12.76 -0.06 -4.24
C VAL A 21 -11.62 -0.66 -3.42
N ALA A 22 -10.40 -0.61 -3.95
CA ALA A 22 -9.22 -1.05 -3.22
C ALA A 22 -9.02 -0.15 -1.99
N GLU A 23 -8.77 -0.76 -0.84
CA GLU A 23 -8.32 -0.04 0.35
C GLU A 23 -6.91 0.53 0.08
N PRO A 24 -6.51 1.64 0.72
CA PRO A 24 -5.23 2.33 0.42
C PRO A 24 -4.03 1.39 0.40
N GLU A 25 -3.98 0.41 1.31
CA GLU A 25 -2.90 -0.56 1.39
C GLU A 25 -2.88 -1.49 0.18
N LYS A 26 -4.05 -1.93 -0.30
CA LYS A 26 -4.16 -2.77 -1.49
C LYS A 26 -3.79 -2.00 -2.75
N ALA A 27 -4.29 -0.77 -2.87
CA ALA A 27 -3.97 0.12 -4.00
C ALA A 27 -2.45 0.37 -4.08
N LEU A 28 -1.80 0.60 -2.94
CA LEU A 28 -0.35 0.74 -2.87
C LEU A 28 0.36 -0.53 -3.34
N LEU A 29 -0.03 -1.71 -2.85
CA LEU A 29 0.58 -2.96 -3.29
C LEU A 29 0.38 -3.24 -4.80
N ASP A 30 -0.77 -2.86 -5.35
CA ASP A 30 -1.05 -2.98 -6.79
C ASP A 30 -0.13 -2.10 -7.63
N LEU A 31 0.10 -0.85 -7.20
CA LEU A 31 1.07 0.04 -7.81
C LEU A 31 2.48 -0.57 -7.78
N LEU A 32 2.92 -1.04 -6.62
CA LEU A 32 4.26 -1.59 -6.44
C LEU A 32 4.47 -2.92 -7.18
N TYR A 33 3.40 -3.68 -7.41
CA TYR A 33 3.48 -4.93 -8.17
C TYR A 33 3.92 -4.69 -9.61
N GLY A 34 3.35 -3.67 -10.27
CA GLY A 34 3.64 -3.35 -11.68
C GLY A 34 5.00 -2.70 -11.94
N VAL A 35 5.57 -2.00 -10.95
CA VAL A 35 6.79 -1.20 -11.16
C VAL A 35 8.06 -1.99 -10.81
N PRO A 36 9.04 -2.13 -11.73
CA PRO A 36 10.33 -2.74 -11.43
C PRO A 36 11.10 -1.98 -10.36
N GLY A 37 11.68 -2.68 -9.39
CA GLY A 37 12.47 -2.06 -8.32
C GLY A 37 11.67 -1.19 -7.35
N ALA A 38 10.33 -1.26 -7.38
CA ALA A 38 9.46 -0.50 -6.49
C ALA A 38 9.54 -0.88 -5.01
N ASP A 39 10.32 -1.91 -4.68
CA ASP A 39 10.67 -2.21 -3.29
C ASP A 39 11.87 -1.39 -2.79
N LYS A 40 12.64 -0.69 -3.64
CA LYS A 40 13.80 0.11 -3.21
C LYS A 40 13.39 1.29 -2.33
N VAL A 41 14.18 1.59 -1.29
CA VAL A 41 13.90 2.69 -0.34
C VAL A 41 13.77 4.04 -1.05
N ALA A 42 14.68 4.36 -1.98
CA ALA A 42 14.64 5.61 -2.75
C ALA A 42 13.29 5.80 -3.50
N TYR A 43 12.82 4.76 -4.19
CA TYR A 43 11.52 4.80 -4.87
C TYR A 43 10.37 5.02 -3.88
N LEU A 44 10.38 4.32 -2.74
CA LEU A 44 9.34 4.45 -1.72
C LEU A 44 9.31 5.84 -1.07
N GLN A 45 10.46 6.50 -0.92
CA GLN A 45 10.55 7.88 -0.44
C GLN A 45 9.99 8.87 -1.47
N GLU A 46 10.22 8.65 -2.76
CA GLU A 46 9.68 9.48 -3.85
C GLU A 46 8.15 9.44 -3.92
N LEU A 47 7.51 8.36 -3.45
CA LEU A 47 6.05 8.27 -3.37
C LEU A 47 5.42 9.27 -2.39
N ARG A 48 6.22 9.85 -1.47
CA ARG A 48 5.75 10.82 -0.45
C ARG A 48 4.47 10.36 0.24
N LEU A 49 4.48 9.10 0.69
CA LEU A 49 3.31 8.45 1.27
C LEU A 49 2.81 9.23 2.48
N ASP A 50 1.49 9.43 2.52
CA ASP A 50 0.80 9.81 3.74
C ASP A 50 0.68 8.57 4.64
N PHE A 51 1.53 8.49 5.66
CA PHE A 51 1.55 7.37 6.58
C PHE A 51 0.36 7.37 7.56
N GLU A 52 -0.33 8.50 7.75
CA GLU A 52 -1.53 8.57 8.59
C GLU A 52 -2.74 7.92 7.89
N ALA A 53 -2.78 8.01 6.56
CA ALA A 53 -3.79 7.35 5.73
C ALA A 53 -3.57 5.83 5.55
N LEU A 54 -2.43 5.30 6.01
CA LEU A 54 -2.06 3.89 5.84
C LEU A 54 -2.10 3.10 7.15
N ARG A 55 -2.85 2.00 7.14
CA ARG A 55 -2.79 1.00 8.20
C ARG A 55 -1.66 0.01 7.95
N ILE A 56 -0.51 0.28 8.57
CA ILE A 56 0.73 -0.49 8.35
C ILE A 56 0.56 -1.98 8.67
N ASP A 57 -0.23 -2.32 9.69
CA ASP A 57 -0.61 -3.70 10.04
C ASP A 57 -1.34 -4.41 8.88
N ARG A 58 -2.27 -3.71 8.23
CA ARG A 58 -3.02 -4.25 7.09
C ARG A 58 -2.16 -4.34 5.84
N LEU A 59 -1.29 -3.37 5.59
CA LEU A 59 -0.33 -3.42 4.49
C LEU A 59 0.57 -4.66 4.59
N ALA A 60 1.09 -4.94 5.79
CA ALA A 60 1.87 -6.15 6.03
C ALA A 60 1.05 -7.43 5.79
N SER A 61 -0.18 -7.49 6.31
CA SER A 61 -1.08 -8.64 6.11
C SER A 61 -1.42 -8.89 4.63
N PHE A 62 -1.69 -7.83 3.85
CA PHE A 62 -1.97 -7.95 2.43
C PHE A 62 -0.73 -8.37 1.64
N ALA A 63 0.45 -7.85 2.00
CA ALA A 63 1.70 -8.25 1.37
C ALA A 63 2.02 -9.73 1.64
N GLU A 64 1.78 -10.23 2.85
CA GLU A 64 1.91 -11.65 3.18
C GLU A 64 0.95 -12.51 2.36
N THR A 65 -0.33 -12.11 2.32
CA THR A 65 -1.40 -12.79 1.57
C THR A 65 -1.11 -12.86 0.06
N SER A 66 -0.46 -11.83 -0.51
CA SER A 66 -0.10 -11.79 -1.92
C SER A 66 0.89 -12.88 -2.34
N GLY A 67 1.71 -13.38 -1.40
CA GLY A 67 2.80 -14.31 -1.67
C GLY A 67 3.98 -13.75 -2.48
N VAL A 68 3.93 -12.48 -2.90
CA VAL A 68 4.96 -11.88 -3.78
C VAL A 68 6.14 -11.36 -2.94
N PRO A 69 7.38 -11.89 -3.09
CA PRO A 69 8.51 -11.49 -2.26
C PRO A 69 8.86 -10.00 -2.34
N LYS A 70 8.68 -9.38 -3.51
CA LYS A 70 8.87 -7.93 -3.72
C LYS A 70 7.95 -7.11 -2.81
N LEU A 71 6.68 -7.48 -2.75
CA LEU A 71 5.66 -6.76 -1.96
C LEU A 71 5.91 -6.90 -0.46
N LYS A 72 6.34 -8.07 0.00
CA LYS A 72 6.75 -8.28 1.41
C LYS A 72 7.92 -7.38 1.81
N ARG A 73 8.95 -7.29 0.95
CA ARG A 73 10.09 -6.39 1.18
C ARG A 73 9.67 -4.92 1.18
N ALA A 74 8.79 -4.53 0.25
CA ALA A 74 8.29 -3.17 0.20
C ALA A 74 7.50 -2.80 1.46
N ALA A 75 6.57 -3.65 1.91
CA ALA A 75 5.80 -3.43 3.14
C ALA A 75 6.71 -3.28 4.38
N LYS A 76 7.76 -4.10 4.49
CA LYS A 76 8.76 -3.96 5.57
C LYS A 76 9.48 -2.61 5.53
N ARG A 77 9.89 -2.16 4.35
CA ARG A 77 10.58 -0.86 4.16
C ARG A 77 9.64 0.32 4.42
N ILE A 78 8.39 0.24 3.99
CA ILE A 78 7.36 1.26 4.29
C ILE A 78 7.13 1.39 5.79
N HIS A 79 7.05 0.27 6.52
CA HIS A 79 6.96 0.30 7.99
C HIS A 79 8.20 0.92 8.66
N GLN A 80 9.39 0.75 8.07
CA GLN A 80 10.58 1.43 8.58
C GLN A 80 10.49 2.95 8.35
N LEU A 81 10.12 3.37 7.13
CA LEU A 81 9.95 4.78 6.77
C LEU A 81 8.86 5.47 7.60
N SER A 82 7.75 4.78 7.91
CA SER A 82 6.66 5.35 8.71
C SER A 82 7.06 5.66 10.16
N ARG A 83 8.20 5.15 10.62
CA ARG A 83 8.75 5.38 11.96
C ARG A 83 9.88 6.40 11.97
N GLU A 84 10.38 6.78 10.80
CA GLU A 84 11.40 7.81 10.68
C GLU A 84 10.75 9.19 10.84
N PRO A 85 11.38 10.12 11.61
CA PRO A 85 10.91 11.49 11.67
C PRO A 85 10.91 12.08 10.26
N GLN A 86 9.74 12.43 9.74
CA GLN A 86 9.68 13.13 8.46
C GLN A 86 10.21 14.55 8.67
N VAL A 87 11.45 14.78 8.26
CA VAL A 87 12.02 16.13 8.20
C VAL A 87 11.30 16.84 7.06
N PHE A 88 10.22 17.55 7.39
CA PHE A 88 9.55 18.44 6.45
C PHE A 88 10.54 19.54 6.05
N GLN A 89 11.17 19.41 4.89
CA GLN A 89 11.77 20.55 4.22
C GLN A 89 10.62 21.40 3.70
N ARG A 90 10.23 22.41 4.50
CA ARG A 90 9.41 23.51 4.01
C ARG A 90 10.18 24.18 2.88
N LEU A 91 9.67 24.07 1.66
CA LEU A 91 9.99 24.98 0.56
C LEU A 91 9.21 26.27 0.74
#